data_AF-A0A511BMK4-F1
#
_entry.id   AF-A0A511BMK4-F1
#
_cell.length_a   1.000
_cell.length_b   1.000
_cell.length_c   1.000
_cell.angle_alpha   90.00
_cell.angle_beta   90.00
_cell.angle_gamma   90.00
#
_symmetry.space_group_name_H-M   'P 1'
#
loop_
_entity.id
_entity.type
_entity.pdbx_description
1 polymer ?
#
loop_
_entity_poly.entity_id
_entity_poly.type
_entity_poly.pdbx_seq_one_letter_code
_entity_poly.pdbx_strand_id
1 'polypeptide(L)'
;MGADGKSGAHSARIIPFPGHRTGRARDVSAHSCDRDRVSGHTGSDEHEMEDPGLIVRSEDGTPLSKIGMAGRECCFVLRPHTDRVRIVVPETGDALILSRIEKIVISETDGVSELNGGPDAPGPSPFADGMHWQDGSGTLVLVRKSPHQVGLLSICFREDVIDLPEKTRNDPG
;
A
#
# COMPACT_ATOMS: atom_id res chain seq x y z
N MET A 1 -9.22 15.38 -60.98
CA MET A 1 -10.55 15.49 -60.32
C MET A 1 -10.55 14.47 -59.20
N GLY A 2 -10.74 14.76 -57.91
CA GLY A 2 -10.91 15.97 -57.14
C GLY A 2 -10.40 15.68 -55.72
N ALA A 3 -10.09 16.74 -54.99
CA ALA A 3 -9.45 16.71 -53.67
C ALA A 3 -10.46 16.58 -52.51
N ASP A 4 -9.89 16.50 -51.32
CA ASP A 4 -10.39 17.02 -50.04
C ASP A 4 -11.02 16.03 -49.03
N GLY A 5 -10.31 15.92 -47.90
CA GLY A 5 -10.76 15.28 -46.66
C GLY A 5 -9.84 15.65 -45.50
N LYS A 6 -9.76 16.95 -45.17
CA LYS A 6 -9.12 17.48 -43.95
C LYS A 6 -10.02 17.24 -42.73
N SER A 7 -9.48 16.69 -41.66
CA SER A 7 -9.85 16.98 -40.26
C SER A 7 -8.88 16.21 -39.35
N GLY A 8 -8.23 16.72 -38.33
CA GLY A 8 -8.35 17.97 -37.59
C GLY A 8 -7.67 17.69 -36.25
N ALA A 9 -6.41 18.09 -36.11
CA ALA A 9 -5.64 17.93 -34.89
C ALA A 9 -6.18 18.88 -33.81
N HIS A 10 -6.62 18.35 -32.68
CA HIS A 10 -6.95 19.15 -31.50
C HIS A 10 -5.94 18.89 -30.38
N SER A 11 -4.95 19.80 -30.37
CA SER A 11 -4.02 20.07 -29.28
C SER A 11 -4.79 20.73 -28.13
N ALA A 12 -4.89 20.08 -26.99
CA ALA A 12 -5.42 20.69 -25.77
C ALA A 12 -4.32 21.52 -25.10
N ARG A 13 -4.45 22.85 -25.20
CA ARG A 13 -3.58 23.82 -24.52
C ARG A 13 -4.07 24.07 -23.09
N ILE A 14 -3.12 24.03 -22.16
CA ILE A 14 -3.23 24.44 -20.76
C ILE A 14 -3.46 25.96 -20.70
N ILE A 15 -4.43 26.41 -19.89
CA ILE A 15 -4.70 27.83 -19.61
C ILE A 15 -4.34 28.12 -18.14
N PRO A 16 -3.37 29.01 -17.85
CA PRO A 16 -3.14 29.51 -16.50
C PRO A 16 -4.08 30.70 -16.18
N PHE A 17 -4.66 30.71 -14.98
CA PHE A 17 -5.41 31.86 -14.46
C PHE A 17 -4.47 32.82 -13.70
N PRO A 18 -4.39 34.10 -14.09
CA PRO A 18 -3.66 35.12 -13.35
C PRO A 18 -4.52 35.72 -12.23
N GLY A 19 -3.88 36.02 -11.10
CA GLY A 19 -4.52 36.60 -9.93
C GLY A 19 -4.93 38.06 -10.08
N HIS A 20 -5.87 38.48 -9.23
CA HIS A 20 -6.08 39.88 -8.88
C HIS A 20 -6.30 40.03 -7.37
N ARG A 21 -5.44 40.85 -6.76
CA ARG A 21 -5.60 41.44 -5.42
C ARG A 21 -6.74 42.46 -5.45
N THR A 22 -7.47 42.62 -4.33
CA THR A 22 -7.48 43.84 -3.47
C THR A 22 -8.62 43.78 -2.46
N GLY A 23 -8.32 44.14 -1.21
CA GLY A 23 -9.32 44.26 -0.13
C GLY A 23 -8.63 44.48 1.22
N ARG A 24 -8.26 45.73 1.51
CA ARG A 24 -7.70 46.18 2.79
C ARG A 24 -8.78 46.30 3.87
N ALA A 25 -8.31 46.12 5.11
CA ALA A 25 -8.72 46.77 6.37
C ALA A 25 -9.55 45.93 7.35
N ARG A 26 -8.97 45.58 8.50
CA ARG A 26 -8.91 46.43 9.71
C ARG A 26 -8.08 45.77 10.82
N ASP A 27 -7.30 46.59 11.50
CA ASP A 27 -6.73 46.37 12.83
C ASP A 27 -7.77 45.82 13.82
N VAL A 28 -7.41 44.78 14.56
CA VAL A 28 -7.80 44.63 15.96
C VAL A 28 -6.61 44.06 16.74
N SER A 29 -6.28 44.76 17.82
CA SER A 29 -5.11 44.60 18.67
C SER A 29 -4.97 43.23 19.33
N ALA A 30 -3.69 42.89 19.52
CA ALA A 30 -3.06 42.26 20.67
C ALA A 30 -3.97 41.60 21.73
N HIS A 31 -3.80 40.28 21.89
CA HIS A 31 -3.61 39.70 23.21
C HIS A 31 -2.51 38.65 23.15
N SER A 32 -1.36 39.05 23.70
CA SER A 32 -0.37 38.15 24.27
C SER A 32 -1.05 37.28 25.34
N CYS A 33 -0.94 35.97 25.16
CA CYS A 33 -0.92 35.03 26.27
C CYS A 33 0.22 34.05 25.99
N ASP A 34 1.38 34.48 26.44
CA ASP A 34 2.36 33.65 27.14
C ASP A 34 1.80 32.28 27.55
N ARG A 35 2.39 31.23 26.96
CA ARG A 35 2.32 29.89 27.54
C ARG A 35 3.68 29.22 27.38
N ASP A 36 4.64 29.73 28.13
CA ASP A 36 5.69 28.91 28.71
C ASP A 36 5.02 27.74 29.47
N ARG A 37 5.04 26.54 28.90
CA ARG A 37 5.00 25.31 29.69
C ARG A 37 5.47 24.07 28.93
N VAL A 38 6.71 23.71 29.26
CA VAL A 38 7.20 22.35 29.53
C VAL A 38 7.36 21.45 28.31
N SER A 39 8.64 21.29 27.96
CA SER A 39 9.23 20.07 27.44
C SER A 39 8.68 18.87 28.23
N GLY A 40 7.67 18.21 27.66
CA GLY A 40 7.21 16.90 28.06
C GLY A 40 7.82 15.90 27.10
N HIS A 41 8.99 15.38 27.44
CA HIS A 41 9.42 14.07 26.94
C HIS A 41 8.42 13.04 27.46
N THR A 42 7.40 12.73 26.66
CA THR A 42 6.75 11.43 26.71
C THR A 42 7.29 10.66 25.52
N GLY A 43 8.38 9.94 25.77
CA GLY A 43 8.81 8.87 24.88
C GLY A 43 7.70 7.83 24.82
N SER A 44 6.91 7.89 23.76
CA SER A 44 6.43 6.68 23.13
C SER A 44 7.41 6.44 21.98
N ASP A 45 8.29 5.45 22.14
CA ASP A 45 8.85 4.72 21.00
C ASP A 45 7.65 4.06 20.29
N GLU A 46 6.78 4.86 19.68
CA GLU A 46 5.97 4.39 18.57
C GLU A 46 7.00 4.21 17.47
N HIS A 47 7.52 2.99 17.36
CA HIS A 47 8.22 2.58 16.18
C HIS A 47 7.18 2.73 15.05
N GLU A 48 7.11 3.92 14.45
CA GLU A 48 6.24 4.22 13.32
C GLU A 48 6.72 3.28 12.22
N MET A 49 5.96 2.21 12.02
CA MET A 49 6.34 1.21 11.05
C MET A 49 6.15 1.83 9.67
N GLU A 50 7.26 1.93 8.94
CA GLU A 50 7.25 2.52 7.60
C GLU A 50 6.45 1.63 6.65
N ASP A 51 5.82 2.27 5.66
CA ASP A 51 5.12 1.54 4.61
C ASP A 51 6.10 0.60 3.89
N PRO A 52 5.87 -0.73 3.88
CA PRO A 52 6.78 -1.67 3.24
C PRO A 52 6.76 -1.56 1.70
N GLY A 53 6.02 -0.61 1.12
CA GLY A 53 5.96 -0.37 -0.32
C GLY A 53 5.27 -1.50 -1.08
N LEU A 54 4.42 -2.29 -0.41
CA LEU A 54 3.78 -3.47 -0.98
C LEU A 54 2.96 -3.11 -2.24
N ILE A 55 3.23 -3.82 -3.34
CA ILE A 55 2.49 -3.67 -4.60
C ILE A 55 1.65 -4.92 -4.82
N VAL A 56 0.34 -4.74 -4.95
CA VAL A 56 -0.58 -5.82 -5.33
C VAL A 56 -1.07 -5.55 -6.75
N ARG A 57 -0.95 -6.56 -7.63
CA ARG A 57 -1.40 -6.47 -9.02
C ARG A 57 -2.46 -7.53 -9.30
N SER A 58 -3.46 -7.21 -10.10
CA SER A 58 -4.38 -8.22 -10.63
C SER A 58 -3.72 -9.05 -11.75
N GLU A 59 -4.43 -10.08 -12.23
CA GLU A 59 -3.96 -10.96 -13.31
C GLU A 59 -3.55 -10.25 -14.61
N ASP A 60 -4.18 -9.12 -14.91
CA ASP A 60 -3.88 -8.26 -16.07
C ASP A 60 -2.62 -7.39 -15.86
N GLY A 61 -1.98 -7.47 -14.68
CA GLY A 61 -0.82 -6.68 -14.28
C GLY A 61 -1.15 -5.29 -13.75
N THR A 62 -2.42 -4.88 -13.72
CA THR A 62 -2.84 -3.57 -13.20
C THR A 62 -2.66 -3.53 -11.68
N PRO A 63 -2.00 -2.49 -11.12
CA PRO A 63 -1.88 -2.35 -9.67
C PRO A 63 -3.24 -2.05 -9.03
N LEU A 64 -3.51 -2.70 -7.90
CA LEU A 64 -4.66 -2.39 -7.06
C LEU A 64 -4.41 -1.10 -6.28
N SER A 65 -5.49 -0.37 -6.02
CA SER A 65 -5.42 0.86 -5.23
C SER A 65 -5.19 0.53 -3.76
N LYS A 66 -4.04 0.94 -3.23
CA LYS A 66 -3.78 0.93 -1.79
C LYS A 66 -4.54 2.06 -1.13
N ILE A 67 -5.35 1.72 -0.11
CA ILE A 67 -6.14 2.69 0.66
C ILE A 67 -5.27 3.33 1.74
N GLY A 68 -4.40 2.52 2.35
CA GLY A 68 -3.52 2.96 3.41
C GLY A 68 -2.93 1.78 4.16
N MET A 69 -2.40 2.09 5.33
CA MET A 69 -1.79 1.14 6.24
C MET A 69 -2.23 1.45 7.66
N ALA A 70 -2.50 0.42 8.45
CA ALA A 70 -2.85 0.52 9.86
C ALA A 70 -1.98 -0.46 10.66
N GLY A 71 -0.96 0.04 11.36
CA GLY A 71 0.04 -0.81 11.98
C GLY A 71 0.62 -1.78 10.96
N ARG A 72 0.51 -3.09 11.20
CA ARG A 72 1.03 -4.18 10.36
C ARG A 72 0.17 -4.63 9.19
N GLU A 73 -0.79 -3.80 8.78
CA GLU A 73 -1.81 -4.17 7.81
C GLU A 73 -1.85 -3.19 6.65
N CYS A 74 -1.69 -3.69 5.42
CA CYS A 74 -1.88 -2.92 4.19
C CYS A 74 -3.24 -3.26 3.57
N CYS A 75 -4.02 -2.24 3.24
CA CYS A 75 -5.37 -2.40 2.69
C CYS A 75 -5.46 -1.99 1.22
N PHE A 76 -6.09 -2.82 0.40
CA PHE A 76 -6.23 -2.65 -1.05
C PHE A 76 -7.68 -2.85 -1.50
N VAL A 77 -8.08 -2.11 -2.53
CA VAL A 77 -9.39 -2.28 -3.17
C VAL A 77 -9.32 -3.42 -4.19
N LEU A 78 -10.11 -4.48 -3.98
CA LEU A 78 -10.36 -5.50 -4.98
C LEU A 78 -11.46 -5.04 -5.93
N ARG A 79 -11.11 -4.96 -7.22
CA ARG A 79 -12.08 -4.66 -8.27
C ARG A 79 -13.02 -5.86 -8.48
N PRO A 80 -14.25 -5.63 -8.99
CA PRO A 80 -15.10 -6.73 -9.45
C PRO A 80 -14.32 -7.67 -10.38
N HIS A 81 -14.59 -8.97 -10.27
CA HIS A 81 -13.99 -10.04 -11.06
C HIS A 81 -12.48 -10.22 -10.91
N THR A 82 -11.89 -9.66 -9.85
CA THR A 82 -10.50 -9.96 -9.51
C THR A 82 -10.44 -11.33 -8.83
N ASP A 83 -10.04 -12.36 -9.57
CA ASP A 83 -9.94 -13.74 -9.06
C ASP A 83 -8.51 -14.14 -8.71
N ARG A 84 -7.53 -13.35 -9.15
CA ARG A 84 -6.11 -13.58 -8.87
C ARG A 84 -5.39 -12.27 -8.65
N VAL A 85 -4.50 -12.28 -7.67
CA VAL A 85 -3.61 -11.15 -7.39
C VAL A 85 -2.19 -11.63 -7.19
N ARG A 86 -1.23 -10.87 -7.68
CA ARG A 86 0.19 -11.06 -7.40
C ARG A 86 0.64 -10.02 -6.40
N ILE A 87 1.23 -10.49 -5.30
CA ILE A 87 1.76 -9.64 -4.25
C ILE A 87 3.27 -9.54 -4.43
N VAL A 88 3.76 -8.31 -4.53
CA VAL A 88 5.17 -7.99 -4.73
C VAL A 88 5.64 -7.16 -3.54
N VAL A 89 6.51 -7.76 -2.74
CA VAL A 89 7.24 -7.07 -1.68
C VAL A 89 8.48 -6.46 -2.34
N PRO A 90 8.66 -5.13 -2.34
CA PRO A 90 9.88 -4.53 -2.87
C PRO A 90 11.09 -4.95 -2.01
N GLU A 91 12.21 -5.26 -2.67
CA GLU A 91 13.47 -5.48 -1.99
C GLU A 91 14.00 -4.12 -1.51
N THR A 92 13.76 -3.77 -0.25
CA THR A 92 14.32 -2.54 0.34
C THR A 92 15.81 -2.73 0.57
N GLY A 93 16.63 -1.89 -0.07
CA GLY A 93 18.08 -2.05 -0.12
C GLY A 93 18.85 -1.82 1.19
N ASP A 94 18.21 -1.29 2.25
CA ASP A 94 18.92 -0.83 3.46
C ASP A 94 18.45 -1.45 4.79
N ALA A 95 17.49 -2.38 4.80
CA ALA A 95 17.19 -3.12 6.02
C ALA A 95 16.64 -4.51 5.71
N LEU A 96 17.17 -5.50 6.42
CA LEU A 96 16.78 -6.90 6.40
C LEU A 96 15.42 -7.16 7.06
N ILE A 97 14.45 -6.28 6.80
CA ILE A 97 13.07 -6.48 7.22
C ILE A 97 12.41 -7.30 6.11
N LEU A 98 12.51 -8.62 6.23
CA LEU A 98 11.63 -9.48 5.47
C LEU A 98 10.23 -9.29 6.04
N SER A 99 9.42 -8.48 5.37
CA SER A 99 7.98 -8.44 5.62
C SER A 99 7.39 -9.76 5.14
N ARG A 100 7.25 -10.72 6.05
CA ARG A 100 6.59 -11.99 5.75
C ARG A 100 5.09 -11.80 5.91
N ILE A 101 4.33 -12.26 4.93
CA ILE A 101 2.88 -12.25 5.02
C ILE A 101 2.45 -13.25 6.10
N GLU A 102 1.78 -12.74 7.12
CA GLU A 102 1.26 -13.53 8.25
C GLU A 102 -0.18 -13.96 8.00
N LYS A 103 -1.00 -13.05 7.48
CA LYS A 103 -2.42 -13.28 7.27
C LYS A 103 -2.94 -12.42 6.12
N ILE A 104 -3.90 -12.96 5.39
CA ILE A 104 -4.67 -12.25 4.36
C ILE A 104 -6.15 -12.35 4.70
N VAL A 105 -6.85 -11.22 4.60
CA VAL A 105 -8.29 -11.13 4.82
C VAL A 105 -8.93 -10.50 3.60
N ILE A 106 -10.00 -11.13 3.09
CA ILE A 106 -10.90 -10.49 2.14
C ILE A 106 -12.21 -10.20 2.86
N SER A 107 -12.58 -8.92 2.89
CA SER A 107 -13.89 -8.48 3.36
C SER A 107 -14.76 -8.11 2.17
N GLU A 108 -15.90 -8.80 2.06
CA GLU A 108 -16.90 -8.61 1.01
C GLU A 108 -18.27 -8.39 1.66
N THR A 109 -19.27 -8.01 0.87
CA THR A 109 -20.63 -7.81 1.40
C THR A 109 -21.26 -9.09 1.93
N ASP A 110 -20.96 -10.24 1.30
CA ASP A 110 -21.56 -11.52 1.66
C ASP A 110 -20.69 -12.33 2.64
N GLY A 111 -19.61 -11.74 3.14
CA GLY A 111 -18.82 -12.33 4.21
C GLY A 111 -17.34 -11.94 4.21
N VAL A 112 -16.63 -12.53 5.16
CA VAL A 112 -15.18 -12.41 5.32
C VAL A 112 -14.55 -13.77 5.04
N SER A 113 -13.41 -13.78 4.35
CA SER A 113 -12.59 -14.97 4.12
C SER A 113 -11.18 -14.69 4.61
N GLU A 114 -10.52 -15.68 5.21
CA GLU A 114 -9.19 -15.52 5.80
C GLU A 114 -8.24 -16.62 5.33
N LEU A 115 -6.99 -16.27 5.06
CA LEU A 115 -5.89 -17.19 4.79
C LEU A 115 -4.71 -16.86 5.68
N ASN A 116 -4.20 -17.85 6.40
CA ASN A 116 -3.04 -17.71 7.27
C ASN A 116 -1.78 -18.19 6.55
N GLY A 117 -0.69 -17.42 6.69
CA GLY A 117 0.62 -17.69 6.11
C GLY A 117 0.81 -17.11 4.71
N GLY A 118 2.08 -16.85 4.38
CA GLY A 118 2.53 -16.36 3.08
C GLY A 118 2.81 -17.47 2.05
N PRO A 119 3.27 -17.10 0.84
CA PRO A 119 3.57 -18.04 -0.24
C PRO A 119 4.69 -19.03 0.13
N ASP A 120 5.57 -18.67 1.06
CA ASP A 120 6.70 -19.48 1.54
C ASP A 120 6.38 -20.30 2.80
N ALA A 121 5.11 -20.54 3.10
CA ALA A 121 4.74 -21.41 4.22
C ALA A 121 5.20 -22.87 3.94
N PRO A 122 5.81 -23.57 4.91
CA PRO A 122 6.23 -24.95 4.72
C PRO A 122 5.01 -25.87 4.59
N GLY A 123 4.83 -26.46 3.40
CA GLY A 123 3.74 -27.38 3.08
C GLY A 123 2.83 -26.86 1.95
N PRO A 124 1.88 -27.69 1.46
CA PRO A 124 0.88 -27.23 0.50
C PRO A 124 0.06 -26.09 1.13
N SER A 125 -0.23 -25.05 0.35
CA SER A 125 -1.03 -23.93 0.82
C SER A 125 -2.40 -24.45 1.28
N PRO A 126 -2.84 -24.15 2.51
CA PRO A 126 -4.14 -24.60 2.97
C PRO A 126 -5.22 -23.91 2.12
N PHE A 127 -6.15 -24.68 1.56
CA PHE A 127 -7.37 -24.12 0.99
C PHE A 127 -8.21 -23.56 2.14
N ALA A 128 -8.27 -22.23 2.25
CA ALA A 128 -9.01 -21.55 3.31
C ALA A 128 -10.13 -20.71 2.68
N ASP A 129 -11.39 -21.11 2.90
CA ASP A 129 -12.55 -20.47 2.27
C ASP A 129 -12.39 -20.23 0.75
N GLY A 130 -11.68 -21.16 0.09
CA GLY A 130 -11.37 -21.11 -1.34
C GLY A 130 -10.19 -20.20 -1.75
N MET A 131 -9.59 -19.46 -0.83
CA MET A 131 -8.31 -18.78 -1.07
C MET A 131 -7.13 -19.73 -0.92
N HIS A 132 -6.13 -19.60 -1.79
CA HIS A 132 -4.88 -20.35 -1.70
C HIS A 132 -3.74 -19.67 -2.48
N TRP A 133 -2.50 -19.93 -2.06
CA TRP A 133 -1.31 -19.52 -2.80
C TRP A 133 -1.06 -20.46 -3.98
N GLN A 134 -0.70 -19.89 -5.13
CA GLN A 134 -0.29 -20.62 -6.33
C GLN A 134 1.24 -20.77 -6.37
N ASP A 135 1.72 -21.99 -6.12
CA ASP A 135 3.06 -22.50 -6.43
C ASP A 135 4.24 -21.58 -6.04
N GLY A 136 4.18 -20.93 -4.87
CA GLY A 136 5.26 -20.05 -4.38
C GLY A 136 5.52 -18.79 -5.23
N SER A 137 4.70 -18.52 -6.25
CA SER A 137 4.91 -17.43 -7.21
C SER A 137 4.61 -16.02 -6.67
N GLY A 138 4.20 -15.93 -5.41
CA GLY A 138 3.59 -14.73 -4.82
C GLY A 138 2.18 -14.44 -5.38
N THR A 139 1.60 -15.36 -6.14
CA THR A 139 0.23 -15.24 -6.67
C THR A 139 -0.76 -15.90 -5.71
N LEU A 140 -1.77 -15.14 -5.32
CA LEU A 140 -2.89 -15.58 -4.50
C LEU A 140 -4.11 -15.75 -5.40
N VAL A 141 -4.70 -16.94 -5.37
CA VAL A 141 -5.97 -17.24 -6.00
C VAL A 141 -7.09 -16.93 -5.02
N LEU A 142 -8.08 -16.16 -5.47
CA LEU A 142 -9.21 -15.68 -4.71
C LEU A 142 -10.47 -16.42 -5.18
N VAL A 143 -11.12 -17.15 -4.28
CA VAL A 143 -12.51 -17.61 -4.51
C VAL A 143 -13.41 -16.66 -3.74
N ARG A 144 -13.82 -15.61 -4.43
CA ARG A 144 -14.62 -14.51 -3.87
C ARG A 144 -16.07 -14.95 -3.63
N LYS A 145 -16.63 -14.58 -2.49
CA LYS A 145 -18.05 -14.79 -2.14
C LYS A 145 -18.94 -13.83 -2.94
N SER A 146 -18.45 -12.62 -3.22
CA SER A 146 -19.19 -11.58 -3.97
C SER A 146 -18.35 -11.03 -5.15
N PRO A 147 -18.02 -11.85 -6.17
CA PRO A 147 -17.06 -11.48 -7.21
C PRO A 147 -17.50 -10.25 -8.03
N HIS A 148 -18.80 -9.99 -8.15
CA HIS A 148 -19.34 -8.84 -8.89
C HIS A 148 -19.24 -7.51 -8.14
N GLN A 149 -18.82 -7.53 -6.88
CA GLN A 149 -18.76 -6.36 -6.01
C GLN A 149 -17.32 -5.96 -5.71
N VAL A 150 -17.15 -4.72 -5.25
CA VAL A 150 -15.87 -4.27 -4.70
C VAL A 150 -15.64 -5.00 -3.37
N GLY A 151 -14.42 -5.51 -3.18
CA GLY A 151 -13.98 -6.11 -1.93
C GLY A 151 -12.82 -5.34 -1.33
N LEU A 152 -12.56 -5.55 -0.05
CA LEU A 152 -11.37 -5.07 0.63
C LEU A 152 -10.39 -6.23 0.83
N LEU A 153 -9.17 -6.10 0.33
CA LEU A 153 -8.07 -7.01 0.61
C LEU A 153 -7.17 -6.39 1.67
N SER A 154 -7.05 -7.07 2.80
CA SER A 154 -6.12 -6.73 3.86
C SER A 154 -4.99 -7.75 3.88
N ILE A 155 -3.76 -7.25 3.97
CA ILE A 155 -2.55 -8.07 4.05
C ILE A 155 -1.82 -7.67 5.33
N CYS A 156 -1.84 -8.57 6.31
CA CYS A 156 -1.08 -8.45 7.54
C CYS A 156 0.31 -9.06 7.35
N PHE A 157 1.33 -8.32 7.74
CA PHE A 157 2.72 -8.75 7.65
C PHE A 157 3.38 -8.73 9.02
N ARG A 158 4.41 -9.55 9.13
CA ARG A 158 5.30 -9.59 10.27
C ARG A 158 6.69 -9.21 9.76
N GLU A 159 7.31 -8.30 10.48
CA GLU A 159 8.71 -7.98 10.31
C GLU A 159 9.53 -9.08 11.00
N ASP A 160 10.33 -9.79 10.23
CA ASP A 160 11.42 -10.58 10.79
C ASP A 160 12.71 -9.77 10.60
N VAL A 161 13.30 -9.33 11.72
CA VAL A 161 14.63 -8.70 11.73
C VAL A 161 15.64 -9.83 11.55
N ILE A 162 16.28 -9.90 10.38
CA ILE A 162 17.44 -10.79 10.22
C ILE A 162 18.66 -10.05 10.76
N ASP A 163 19.17 -10.49 11.91
CA ASP A 163 20.53 -10.15 12.32
C ASP A 163 21.50 -10.72 11.29
N LEU A 164 22.11 -9.85 10.47
CA LEU A 164 23.24 -10.28 9.66
C LEU A 164 24.36 -10.71 10.63
N PRO A 165 25.00 -11.86 10.40
CA PRO A 165 26.19 -12.20 11.16
C PRO A 165 27.21 -11.07 10.98
N GLU A 166 27.62 -10.45 12.09
CA GLU A 166 28.66 -9.43 12.09
C GLU A 166 29.83 -9.93 11.25
N LYS A 167 30.02 -9.29 10.09
CA LYS A 167 31.10 -9.59 9.18
C LYS A 167 32.38 -9.40 9.99
N THR A 168 33.08 -10.49 10.25
CA THR A 168 34.34 -10.57 10.99
C THR A 168 35.20 -9.37 10.59
N ARG A 169 35.32 -8.39 11.50
CA ARG A 169 36.30 -7.31 11.36
C ARG A 169 37.64 -8.00 11.23
N ASN A 170 38.18 -8.03 10.02
CA ASN A 170 39.55 -8.45 9.81
C ASN A 170 40.43 -7.50 10.63
N ASP A 171 41.03 -8.03 11.69
CA ASP A 171 42.13 -7.40 12.41
C ASP A 171 43.27 -7.14 11.40
N PRO A 172 43.75 -5.91 11.23
CA PRO A 172 44.99 -5.66 10.52
C PRO A 172 46.15 -6.05 11.45
N GLY A 173 46.67 -7.26 11.26
CA GLY A 173 47.99 -7.68 11.76
C GLY A 173 49.12 -7.16 10.88
#